data_AF-A0A5E6N4R0-F1
#
_entry.id   AF-A0A5E6N4R0-F1
#
_cell.length_a   1.000
_cell.length_b   1.000
_cell.length_c   1.000
_cell.angle_alpha   90.00
_cell.angle_beta   90.00
_cell.angle_gamma   90.00
#
_symmetry.space_group_name_H-M   'P 1'
#
loop_
_entity.id
_entity.type
_entity.pdbx_description
1 polymer ?
#
loop_
_entity_poly.entity_id
_entity_poly.type
_entity_poly.pdbx_seq_one_letter_code
_entity_poly.pdbx_strand_id
1 'polypeptide(L)'
;MLTKSSPISTQSNLFHSELFSQLDVKDPLIQLANTINWTVFDDAFEQHYSQDNGRPSKPIRLMVGLLLLKQLENLSDERVVLQFKRNPYYQYFCGYSNYMPGMPCNATELVHFRKRIGVKGFNLIFKMSVALHGKQAQESTVLIDTTVQEKNITYPTDAKLAIKIINRLNKLAKRHGIQQRRTYVKEVKNCRLSIRHFRHVKKRAKAKKALTRLRTIANKLIRELQRKLPTHSLFETYQKDFLFYQQVLAQQPKDKNKIYSLHEPDVYVIAKGK
;
A
#
# COMPACT_ATOMS: atom_id res chain seq x y z
N MET A 1 23.02 10.29 2.82
CA MET A 1 24.22 9.49 3.08
C MET A 1 23.78 8.09 3.51
N LEU A 2 24.14 7.06 2.73
CA LEU A 2 23.88 5.66 3.07
C LEU A 2 24.83 5.25 4.21
N THR A 3 24.26 4.85 5.34
CA THR A 3 25.03 4.20 6.41
C THR A 3 25.25 2.74 6.05
N LYS A 4 26.50 2.37 5.76
CA LYS A 4 26.87 0.97 5.56
C LYS A 4 26.56 0.17 6.82
N SER A 5 26.02 -1.03 6.65
CA SER A 5 25.88 -2.00 7.73
C SER A 5 27.27 -2.28 8.31
N SER A 6 27.45 -2.08 9.62
CA SER A 6 28.67 -2.51 10.28
C SER A 6 28.79 -4.03 10.15
N PRO A 7 29.93 -4.57 9.69
CA PRO A 7 30.18 -5.99 9.84
C PRO A 7 30.08 -6.34 11.34
N ILE A 8 29.64 -7.56 11.64
CA ILE A 8 29.67 -8.07 13.02
C ILE A 8 31.13 -8.00 13.46
N SER A 9 31.45 -7.02 14.30
CA SER A 9 32.79 -6.83 14.83
C SER A 9 33.12 -8.07 15.65
N THR A 10 34.13 -8.83 15.23
CA THR A 10 34.74 -9.92 16.00
C THR A 10 35.70 -9.41 17.07
N GLN A 11 35.84 -8.09 17.19
CA GLN A 11 36.66 -7.46 18.21
C GLN A 11 35.84 -7.30 19.49
N SER A 12 36.15 -8.15 20.47
CA SER A 12 35.53 -8.13 21.79
C SER A 12 35.78 -6.79 22.47
N ASN A 13 34.71 -6.07 22.81
CA ASN A 13 34.83 -4.87 23.62
C ASN A 13 35.36 -5.24 25.01
N LEU A 14 36.47 -4.61 25.41
CA LEU A 14 37.16 -4.91 26.67
C LEU A 14 36.28 -4.66 27.92
N PHE A 15 35.26 -3.80 27.78
CA PHE A 15 34.34 -3.41 28.86
C PHE A 15 32.91 -3.97 28.71
N HIS A 16 32.60 -4.62 27.58
CA HIS A 16 31.26 -5.17 27.31
C HIS A 16 31.41 -6.54 26.65
N SER A 17 30.91 -7.58 27.30
CA SER A 17 30.69 -8.87 26.64
C SER A 17 29.76 -8.67 25.46
N GLU A 18 30.11 -9.23 24.31
CA GLU A 18 29.29 -9.16 23.10
C GLU A 18 27.88 -9.68 23.40
N LEU A 19 26.86 -8.96 22.90
CA LEU A 19 25.46 -9.31 23.14
C LEU A 19 25.18 -10.77 22.74
N PHE A 20 25.84 -11.23 21.68
CA PHE A 20 25.71 -12.59 21.16
C PHE A 20 26.11 -13.67 22.17
N SER A 21 27.14 -13.45 22.98
CA SER A 21 27.62 -14.47 23.92
C SER A 21 26.69 -14.67 25.12
N GLN A 22 25.74 -13.76 25.35
CA GLN A 22 24.82 -13.79 26.48
C GLN A 22 23.43 -14.35 26.11
N LEU A 23 23.12 -14.48 24.82
CA LEU A 23 21.79 -14.89 24.35
C LEU A 23 21.75 -16.38 24.04
N ASP A 24 20.54 -16.95 24.11
CA ASP A 24 20.33 -18.34 23.71
C ASP A 24 20.44 -18.48 22.20
N VAL A 25 21.54 -19.08 21.72
CA VAL A 25 21.80 -19.33 20.29
C VAL A 25 20.73 -20.21 19.66
N LYS A 26 19.99 -20.99 20.45
CA LYS A 26 18.89 -21.84 19.97
C LYS A 26 17.58 -21.07 19.77
N ASP A 27 17.51 -19.80 20.17
CA ASP A 27 16.31 -18.99 19.99
C ASP A 27 15.94 -18.86 18.49
N PRO A 28 14.67 -19.08 18.11
CA PRO A 28 14.23 -19.01 16.72
C PRO A 28 14.56 -17.68 16.02
N LEU A 29 14.55 -16.57 16.75
CA LEU A 29 14.84 -15.25 16.17
C LEU A 29 16.32 -15.09 15.84
N ILE A 30 17.22 -15.67 16.63
CA ILE A 30 18.66 -15.68 16.35
C ILE A 30 18.98 -16.55 15.13
N GLN A 31 18.37 -17.74 15.05
CA GLN A 31 18.50 -18.60 13.88
C GLN A 31 17.96 -17.92 12.62
N LEU A 32 16.83 -17.22 12.73
CA LEU A 32 16.27 -16.45 11.63
C LEU A 32 17.20 -15.31 11.20
N ALA A 33 17.79 -14.58 12.15
CA ALA A 33 18.74 -13.51 11.84
C ALA A 33 19.96 -14.02 11.06
N ASN A 34 20.45 -15.22 11.39
CA ASN A 34 21.64 -15.82 10.78
C ASN A 34 21.35 -16.47 9.42
N THR A 35 20.10 -16.88 9.15
CA THR A 35 19.69 -17.48 7.87
C THR A 35 19.35 -16.44 6.80
N ILE A 36 18.88 -15.25 7.20
CA ILE A 36 18.55 -14.17 6.27
C ILE A 36 19.82 -13.61 5.63
N ASN A 37 19.88 -13.60 4.30
CA ASN A 37 20.92 -12.87 3.57
C ASN A 37 20.60 -11.37 3.53
N TRP A 38 21.15 -10.62 4.49
CA TRP A 38 20.89 -9.18 4.66
C TRP A 38 21.48 -8.31 3.55
N THR A 39 22.56 -8.74 2.88
CA THR A 39 23.24 -7.93 1.85
C THR A 39 22.33 -7.66 0.65
N VAL A 40 21.41 -8.59 0.36
CA VAL A 40 20.39 -8.42 -0.69
C VAL A 40 19.54 -7.17 -0.48
N PHE A 41 19.26 -6.81 0.78
CA PHE A 41 18.51 -5.61 1.10
C PHE A 41 19.35 -4.35 1.00
N ASP A 42 20.62 -4.42 1.39
CA ASP A 42 21.55 -3.31 1.26
C ASP A 42 21.70 -2.93 -0.23
N ASP A 43 21.99 -3.90 -1.09
CA ASP A 43 22.15 -3.70 -2.54
C ASP A 43 20.85 -3.20 -3.19
N ALA A 44 19.71 -3.81 -2.85
CA ALA A 44 18.44 -3.47 -3.47
C ALA A 44 17.92 -2.09 -3.05
N PHE A 45 18.18 -1.67 -1.81
CA PHE A 45 17.69 -0.40 -1.29
C PHE A 45 18.71 0.74 -1.37
N GLU A 46 19.98 0.47 -1.70
CA GLU A 46 21.02 1.49 -1.93
C GLU A 46 20.54 2.60 -2.90
N GLN A 47 19.83 2.23 -3.97
CA GLN A 47 19.27 3.17 -4.95
C GLN A 47 18.38 4.28 -4.34
N HIS A 48 17.85 4.08 -3.13
CA HIS A 48 17.00 5.03 -2.43
C HIS A 48 17.77 5.99 -1.50
N TYR A 49 19.10 5.89 -1.47
CA TYR A 49 19.98 6.68 -0.62
C TYR A 49 21.08 7.34 -1.44
N SER A 50 21.37 8.61 -1.13
CA SER A 50 22.55 9.29 -1.66
C SER A 50 23.79 8.88 -0.88
N GLN A 51 24.91 8.67 -1.57
CA GLN A 51 26.18 8.31 -0.94
C GLN A 51 26.71 9.45 -0.08
N ASP A 52 26.84 10.67 -0.60
CA ASP A 52 27.59 11.73 0.12
C ASP A 52 26.74 12.89 0.68
N ASN A 53 25.45 12.97 0.33
CA ASN A 53 24.64 14.13 0.68
C ASN A 53 23.55 13.84 1.72
N GLY A 54 23.34 14.79 2.63
CA GLY A 54 22.28 14.80 3.65
C GLY A 54 22.58 14.00 4.91
N ARG A 55 21.63 14.01 5.85
CA ARG A 55 21.72 13.30 7.14
C ARG A 55 21.98 11.79 6.91
N PRO A 56 22.90 11.17 7.68
CA PRO A 56 23.09 9.73 7.66
C PRO A 56 21.78 8.99 7.92
N SER A 57 21.49 8.01 7.07
CA SER A 57 20.35 7.13 7.27
C SER A 57 20.53 6.24 8.50
N LYS A 58 19.47 5.54 8.88
CA LYS A 58 19.60 4.36 9.73
C LYS A 58 20.06 3.17 8.87
N PRO A 59 20.78 2.19 9.45
CA PRO A 59 21.14 0.96 8.74
C PRO A 59 19.93 0.28 8.13
N ILE A 60 20.06 -0.22 6.90
CA ILE A 60 18.95 -0.88 6.20
C ILE A 60 18.51 -2.15 6.93
N ARG A 61 19.48 -2.95 7.42
CA ARG A 61 19.21 -4.12 8.27
C ARG A 61 18.32 -3.80 9.47
N LEU A 62 18.57 -2.68 10.16
CA LEU A 62 17.73 -2.23 11.28
C LEU A 62 16.30 -1.95 10.79
N MET A 63 16.14 -1.18 9.71
CA MET A 63 14.82 -0.78 9.23
C MET A 63 14.00 -1.98 8.72
N VAL A 64 14.62 -2.89 7.97
CA VAL A 64 13.99 -4.13 7.48
C VAL A 64 13.70 -5.07 8.65
N GLY A 65 14.63 -5.20 9.59
CA GLY A 65 14.48 -6.02 10.79
C GLY A 65 13.28 -5.59 11.63
N LEU A 66 13.12 -4.30 11.89
CA LEU A 66 11.96 -3.76 12.61
C LEU A 66 10.64 -4.02 11.86
N LEU A 67 10.63 -3.95 10.52
CA LEU A 67 9.43 -4.27 9.74
C LEU A 67 9.05 -5.75 9.80
N LEU A 68 10.04 -6.65 9.81
CA LEU A 68 9.82 -8.09 9.96
C LEU A 68 9.31 -8.41 11.37
N LEU A 69 9.98 -7.90 12.41
CA LEU A 69 9.56 -8.07 13.81
C LEU A 69 8.14 -7.56 14.05
N LYS A 70 7.80 -6.41 13.45
CA LYS A 70 6.44 -5.88 13.48
C LYS A 70 5.40 -6.90 13.00
N GLN A 71 5.70 -7.58 11.90
CA GLN A 71 4.76 -8.50 11.27
C GLN A 71 4.71 -9.84 11.99
N LEU A 72 5.86 -10.36 12.43
CA LEU A 72 5.96 -11.61 13.19
C LEU A 72 5.16 -11.55 14.49
N GLU A 73 5.22 -10.40 15.17
CA GLU A 73 4.68 -10.22 16.54
C GLU A 73 3.37 -9.43 16.55
N ASN A 74 2.87 -9.07 15.36
CA ASN A 74 1.65 -8.28 15.16
C ASN A 74 1.62 -6.99 16.00
N LEU A 75 2.70 -6.21 15.98
CA LEU A 75 2.89 -5.01 16.79
C LEU A 75 2.65 -3.70 15.99
N SER A 76 2.40 -2.60 16.71
CA SER A 76 2.39 -1.26 16.12
C SER A 76 3.82 -0.70 15.97
N ASP A 77 4.02 0.31 15.12
CA ASP A 77 5.37 0.89 14.91
C ASP A 77 6.00 1.39 16.22
N GLU A 78 5.22 2.04 17.08
CA GLU A 78 5.66 2.52 18.40
C GLU A 78 6.02 1.38 19.35
N ARG A 79 5.21 0.31 19.34
CA ARG A 79 5.46 -0.86 20.20
C ARG A 79 6.70 -1.62 19.77
N VAL A 80 6.96 -1.76 18.47
CA VAL A 80 8.18 -2.43 17.98
C VAL A 80 9.43 -1.67 18.40
N VAL A 81 9.43 -0.34 18.28
CA VAL A 81 10.55 0.52 18.72
C VAL A 81 10.75 0.43 20.22
N LEU A 82 9.66 0.40 21.01
CA LEU A 82 9.72 0.21 22.45
C LEU A 82 10.25 -1.19 22.82
N GLN A 83 9.81 -2.23 22.11
CA GLN A 83 10.21 -3.61 22.36
C GLN A 83 11.67 -3.83 21.98
N PHE A 84 12.16 -3.20 20.91
CA PHE A 84 13.58 -3.18 20.58
C PHE A 84 14.43 -2.64 21.74
N LYS A 85 13.99 -1.54 22.37
CA LYS A 85 14.70 -0.95 23.52
C LYS A 85 14.78 -1.95 24.70
N ARG A 86 13.74 -2.76 24.90
CA ARG A 86 13.60 -3.67 26.04
C ARG A 86 14.18 -5.05 25.79
N ASN A 87 14.23 -5.51 24.55
CA ASN A 87 14.53 -6.88 24.19
C ASN A 87 15.87 -7.01 23.43
N PRO A 88 16.91 -7.60 24.05
CA PRO A 88 18.18 -7.93 23.41
C PRO A 88 18.07 -8.72 22.10
N TYR A 89 17.13 -9.66 22.01
CA TYR A 89 16.95 -10.50 20.82
C TYR A 89 16.56 -9.67 19.58
N TYR A 90 15.77 -8.60 19.78
CA TYR A 90 15.37 -7.70 18.70
C TYR A 90 16.55 -6.85 18.21
N GLN A 91 17.45 -6.47 19.12
CA GLN A 91 18.66 -5.73 18.77
C GLN A 91 19.61 -6.60 17.96
N TYR A 92 19.79 -7.86 18.38
CA TYR A 92 20.57 -8.84 17.64
C TYR A 92 20.00 -9.09 16.23
N PHE A 93 18.68 -9.30 16.11
CA PHE A 93 18.01 -9.49 14.83
C PHE A 93 18.29 -8.33 13.86
N CYS A 94 18.24 -7.10 14.37
CA CYS A 94 18.52 -5.87 13.63
C CYS A 94 20.03 -5.60 13.38
N GLY A 95 20.94 -6.47 13.83
CA GLY A 95 22.37 -6.40 13.54
C GLY A 95 23.22 -5.60 14.52
N TYR A 96 22.75 -5.40 15.76
CA TYR A 96 23.56 -4.78 16.81
C TYR A 96 24.44 -5.82 17.51
N SER A 97 25.74 -5.50 17.66
CA SER A 97 26.71 -6.35 18.35
C SER A 97 26.69 -6.17 19.88
N ASN A 98 26.29 -4.99 20.34
CA ASN A 98 26.21 -4.65 21.76
C ASN A 98 24.81 -4.17 22.12
N TYR A 99 24.41 -4.43 23.37
CA TYR A 99 23.15 -3.92 23.89
C TYR A 99 23.18 -2.39 23.97
N MET A 100 22.19 -1.75 23.35
CA MET A 100 21.98 -0.31 23.42
C MET A 100 20.67 0.00 24.17
N PRO A 101 20.73 0.61 25.37
CA PRO A 101 19.55 0.99 26.14
C PRO A 101 18.92 2.28 25.56
N GLY A 102 18.35 2.19 24.36
CA GLY A 102 17.77 3.34 23.67
C GLY A 102 16.80 2.93 22.56
N MET A 103 15.96 3.88 22.14
CA MET A 103 15.13 3.66 20.94
C MET A 103 16.01 3.80 19.69
N PRO A 104 15.92 2.88 18.72
CA PRO A 104 16.79 2.88 17.55
C PRO A 104 16.46 4.03 16.58
N CYS A 105 15.18 4.39 16.49
CA CYS A 105 14.63 5.42 15.61
C CYS A 105 13.29 5.95 16.15
N ASN A 106 12.80 7.07 15.62
CA ASN A 106 11.42 7.48 15.84
C ASN A 106 10.47 6.55 15.05
N ALA A 107 9.30 6.20 15.61
CA ALA A 107 8.32 5.32 14.94
C ALA A 107 7.88 5.85 13.56
N THR A 108 7.87 7.18 13.37
CA THR A 108 7.54 7.84 12.10
C THR A 108 8.57 7.52 11.01
N GLU A 109 9.82 7.25 11.36
CA GLU A 109 10.86 6.86 10.40
C GLU A 109 10.52 5.55 9.69
N LEU A 110 9.85 4.61 10.37
CA LEU A 110 9.33 3.38 9.74
C LEU A 110 8.29 3.69 8.67
N VAL A 111 7.40 4.68 8.91
CA VAL A 111 6.42 5.12 7.90
C VAL A 111 7.13 5.71 6.68
N HIS A 112 8.16 6.54 6.89
CA HIS A 112 8.93 7.13 5.80
C HIS A 112 9.72 6.07 5.02
N PHE A 113 10.30 5.09 5.70
CA PHE A 113 11.02 3.99 5.06
C PHE A 113 10.09 3.14 4.20
N ARG A 114 8.91 2.78 4.71
CA ARG A 114 7.89 2.07 3.91
C ARG A 114 7.46 2.82 2.66
N LYS A 115 7.25 4.14 2.78
CA LYS A 115 6.94 4.99 1.61
C LYS A 115 8.08 5.06 0.61
N ARG A 116 9.33 5.02 1.09
CA ARG A 116 10.54 5.08 0.27
C ARG A 116 10.74 3.83 -0.58
N ILE A 117 10.70 2.64 0.05
CA ILE A 117 10.88 1.36 -0.65
C ILE A 117 9.66 0.98 -1.52
N GLY A 118 8.47 1.48 -1.14
CA GLY A 118 7.22 1.26 -1.86
C GLY A 118 6.83 -0.21 -1.97
N VAL A 119 5.94 -0.50 -2.92
CA VAL A 119 5.41 -1.86 -3.14
C VAL A 119 6.52 -2.81 -3.61
N LYS A 120 7.42 -2.35 -4.47
CA LYS A 120 8.52 -3.17 -5.00
C LYS A 120 9.45 -3.66 -3.89
N GLY A 121 9.84 -2.78 -2.97
CA GLY A 121 10.70 -3.18 -1.86
C GLY A 121 10.01 -4.07 -0.83
N PHE A 122 8.73 -3.84 -0.55
CA PHE A 122 7.96 -4.77 0.28
C PHE A 122 7.85 -6.16 -0.34
N ASN A 123 7.61 -6.24 -1.65
CA ASN A 123 7.58 -7.52 -2.36
C ASN A 123 8.92 -8.23 -2.31
N LEU A 124 10.05 -7.51 -2.28
CA LEU A 124 11.37 -8.12 -2.11
C LEU A 124 11.54 -8.74 -0.71
N ILE A 125 11.16 -8.01 0.34
CA ILE A 125 11.17 -8.52 1.72
C ILE A 125 10.30 -9.78 1.83
N PHE A 126 9.09 -9.73 1.25
CA PHE A 126 8.18 -10.88 1.21
C PHE A 126 8.73 -12.05 0.40
N LYS A 127 9.36 -11.78 -0.76
CA LYS A 127 9.99 -12.83 -1.58
C LYS A 127 11.11 -13.54 -0.80
N MET A 128 11.90 -12.78 -0.03
CA MET A 128 12.92 -13.37 0.83
C MET A 128 12.30 -14.26 1.92
N SER A 129 11.25 -13.81 2.60
CA SER A 129 10.58 -14.64 3.61
C SER A 129 10.02 -15.93 3.01
N VAL A 130 9.46 -15.88 1.81
CA VAL A 130 8.99 -17.09 1.09
C VAL A 130 10.17 -18.00 0.72
N ALA A 131 11.28 -17.44 0.25
CA ALA A 131 12.46 -18.21 -0.13
C ALA A 131 13.10 -18.98 1.05
N LEU A 132 12.99 -18.46 2.28
CA LEU A 132 13.48 -19.16 3.49
C LEU A 132 12.79 -20.52 3.72
N HIS A 133 11.55 -20.70 3.24
CA HIS A 133 10.84 -21.97 3.33
C HIS A 133 11.32 -23.01 2.29
N GLY A 134 12.21 -22.64 1.36
CA GLY A 134 12.89 -23.57 0.45
C GLY A 134 11.93 -24.44 -0.38
N LYS A 135 12.15 -25.76 -0.33
CA LYS A 135 11.31 -26.75 -1.06
C LYS A 135 9.86 -26.79 -0.57
N GLN A 136 9.60 -26.44 0.69
CA GLN A 136 8.24 -26.38 1.24
C GLN A 136 7.42 -25.22 0.66
N ALA A 137 8.06 -24.21 0.08
CA ALA A 137 7.36 -23.16 -0.65
C ALA A 137 6.94 -23.58 -2.07
N GLN A 138 7.49 -24.68 -2.60
CA GLN A 138 7.23 -25.16 -3.96
C GLN A 138 6.19 -26.29 -3.94
N GLU A 139 4.97 -25.98 -3.56
CA GLU A 139 3.86 -26.93 -3.69
C GLU A 139 3.31 -26.88 -5.13
N SER A 140 3.03 -28.04 -5.73
CA SER A 140 2.43 -28.14 -7.08
C SER A 140 1.02 -27.53 -7.13
N THR A 141 0.39 -27.41 -5.96
CA THR A 141 -0.98 -26.97 -5.78
C THR A 141 -0.96 -25.82 -4.79
N VAL A 142 -1.24 -24.60 -5.25
CA VAL A 142 -1.43 -23.48 -4.33
C VAL A 142 -2.82 -23.63 -3.72
N LEU A 143 -2.91 -24.25 -2.54
CA LEU A 143 -4.09 -24.17 -1.70
C LEU A 143 -4.15 -22.75 -1.13
N ILE A 144 -4.70 -21.84 -1.94
CA ILE A 144 -5.10 -20.52 -1.46
C ILE A 144 -6.32 -20.77 -0.57
N ASP A 145 -6.09 -21.13 0.69
CA ASP A 145 -7.12 -21.05 1.70
C ASP A 145 -7.43 -19.55 1.84
N THR A 146 -8.36 -19.06 1.02
CA THR A 146 -8.69 -17.63 0.95
C THR A 146 -9.38 -17.27 2.25
N THR A 147 -8.61 -17.06 3.31
CA THR A 147 -9.04 -16.10 4.32
C THR A 147 -9.36 -14.82 3.55
N VAL A 148 -10.62 -14.41 3.62
CA VAL A 148 -11.14 -13.27 2.85
C VAL A 148 -10.37 -12.04 3.33
N GLN A 149 -9.31 -11.69 2.61
CA GLN A 149 -8.51 -10.53 2.96
C GLN A 149 -9.25 -9.30 2.46
N GLU A 150 -9.57 -8.39 3.37
CA GLU A 150 -10.15 -7.11 3.00
C GLU A 150 -9.16 -6.35 2.11
N LYS A 151 -9.49 -6.24 0.82
CA LYS A 151 -8.72 -5.39 -0.08
C LYS A 151 -8.87 -3.94 0.39
N ASN A 152 -7.78 -3.18 0.34
CA ASN A 152 -7.77 -1.76 0.67
C ASN A 152 -8.52 -0.92 -0.38
N ILE A 153 -9.85 -1.05 -0.40
CA ILE A 153 -10.75 -0.27 -1.22
C ILE A 153 -11.69 0.54 -0.33
N THR A 154 -12.06 1.74 -0.79
CA THR A 154 -13.12 2.49 -0.14
C THR A 154 -14.46 1.77 -0.31
N TYR A 155 -15.32 1.78 0.72
CA TYR A 155 -16.66 1.21 0.66
C TYR A 155 -17.39 1.57 -0.66
N PRO A 156 -17.74 0.55 -1.48
CA PRO A 156 -18.04 0.74 -2.89
C PRO A 156 -19.49 1.16 -3.10
N THR A 157 -19.71 2.45 -3.37
CA THR A 157 -21.03 2.96 -3.75
C THR A 157 -21.01 3.51 -5.16
N ASP A 158 -22.07 3.25 -5.93
CA ASP A 158 -22.22 3.75 -7.31
C ASP A 158 -22.05 5.27 -7.39
N ALA A 159 -22.49 5.99 -6.36
CA ALA A 159 -22.27 7.42 -6.22
C ALA A 159 -20.79 7.81 -6.12
N LYS A 160 -20.02 7.12 -5.26
CA LYS A 160 -18.58 7.37 -5.11
C LYS A 160 -17.83 7.03 -6.40
N LEU A 161 -18.21 5.93 -7.06
CA LEU A 161 -17.63 5.55 -8.35
C LEU A 161 -17.88 6.63 -9.40
N ALA A 162 -19.12 7.09 -9.57
CA ALA A 162 -19.45 8.17 -10.51
C ALA A 162 -18.67 9.47 -10.22
N ILE A 163 -18.54 9.86 -8.94
CA ILE A 163 -17.73 11.04 -8.55
C ILE A 163 -16.25 10.84 -8.91
N LYS A 164 -15.70 9.64 -8.66
CA LYS A 164 -14.30 9.32 -8.97
C LYS A 164 -14.05 9.36 -10.48
N ILE A 165 -14.99 8.86 -11.29
CA ILE A 165 -14.98 8.97 -12.76
C ILE A 165 -14.95 10.45 -13.17
N ILE A 166 -15.88 11.28 -12.69
CA ILE A 166 -15.94 12.71 -13.04
C ILE A 166 -14.62 13.42 -12.70
N ASN A 167 -14.04 13.13 -11.53
CA ASN A 167 -12.76 13.72 -11.13
C ASN A 167 -11.60 13.27 -12.03
N ARG A 168 -11.57 12.00 -12.47
CA ARG A 168 -10.57 11.50 -13.43
C ARG A 168 -10.74 12.19 -14.79
N LEU A 169 -11.96 12.33 -15.28
CA LEU A 169 -12.25 13.02 -16.55
C LEU A 169 -11.83 14.49 -16.52
N ASN A 170 -12.11 15.22 -15.44
CA ASN A 170 -11.68 16.61 -15.29
C ASN A 170 -10.15 16.74 -15.20
N LYS A 171 -9.47 15.80 -14.53
CA LYS A 171 -8.00 15.76 -14.52
C LYS A 171 -7.43 15.47 -15.91
N LEU A 172 -8.06 14.57 -16.66
CA LEU A 172 -7.67 14.24 -18.03
C LEU A 172 -7.82 15.46 -18.94
N ALA A 173 -8.96 16.16 -18.86
CA ALA A 173 -9.18 17.41 -19.61
C ALA A 173 -8.08 18.44 -19.34
N LYS A 174 -7.72 18.63 -18.05
CA LYS A 174 -6.66 19.58 -17.66
C LYS A 174 -5.28 19.19 -18.19
N ARG A 175 -4.95 17.89 -18.21
CA ARG A 175 -3.66 17.41 -18.75
C ARG A 175 -3.52 17.68 -20.24
N HIS A 176 -4.61 17.53 -21.00
CA HIS A 176 -4.64 17.73 -22.44
C HIS A 176 -5.00 19.17 -22.85
N GLY A 177 -5.07 20.11 -21.91
CA GLY A 177 -5.41 21.51 -22.20
C GLY A 177 -6.82 21.72 -22.78
N ILE A 178 -7.73 20.77 -22.61
CA ILE A 178 -9.07 20.82 -23.21
C ILE A 178 -9.95 21.78 -22.42
N GLN A 179 -10.41 22.86 -23.06
CA GLN A 179 -11.42 23.75 -22.49
C GLN A 179 -12.78 23.05 -22.44
N GLN A 180 -13.20 22.64 -21.24
CA GLN A 180 -14.51 22.02 -21.01
C GLN A 180 -15.61 23.09 -20.95
N ARG A 181 -16.79 22.84 -21.53
CA ARG A 181 -17.93 23.74 -21.44
C ARG A 181 -18.35 23.99 -19.99
N ARG A 182 -18.28 22.95 -19.16
CA ARG A 182 -18.55 23.02 -17.72
C ARG A 182 -17.87 21.87 -16.99
N THR A 183 -17.20 22.16 -15.87
CA THR A 183 -16.51 21.16 -15.05
C THR A 183 -17.40 20.46 -14.03
N TYR A 184 -18.60 21.01 -13.78
CA TYR A 184 -19.60 20.51 -12.83
C TYR A 184 -19.14 20.38 -11.36
N VAL A 185 -17.98 20.93 -10.97
CA VAL A 185 -17.38 20.72 -9.63
C VAL A 185 -18.33 21.10 -8.48
N LYS A 186 -18.96 22.28 -8.54
CA LYS A 186 -19.92 22.74 -7.52
C LYS A 186 -21.17 21.85 -7.46
N GLU A 187 -21.67 21.43 -8.63
CA GLU A 187 -22.87 20.60 -8.75
C GLU A 187 -22.62 19.19 -8.19
N VAL A 188 -21.47 18.60 -8.51
CA VAL A 188 -21.04 17.29 -7.96
C VAL A 188 -20.93 17.34 -6.44
N LYS A 189 -20.42 18.44 -5.86
CA LYS A 189 -20.39 18.64 -4.39
C LYS A 189 -21.81 18.63 -3.79
N ASN A 190 -22.76 19.32 -4.42
CA ASN A 190 -24.15 19.36 -3.96
C ASN A 190 -24.86 18.00 -4.10
N CYS A 191 -24.60 17.28 -5.20
CA CYS A 191 -25.10 15.91 -5.38
C CYS A 191 -24.53 14.98 -4.29
N ARG A 192 -23.23 15.06 -4.00
CA ARG A 192 -22.59 14.29 -2.92
C ARG A 192 -23.27 14.53 -1.56
N LEU A 193 -23.57 15.78 -1.23
CA LEU A 193 -24.29 16.13 0.00
C LEU A 193 -25.71 15.56 0.03
N SER A 194 -26.42 15.56 -1.09
CA SER A 194 -27.77 15.01 -1.18
C SER A 194 -27.81 13.48 -1.01
N ILE A 195 -26.76 12.79 -1.47
CA ILE A 195 -26.67 11.32 -1.46
C ILE A 195 -26.54 10.73 -0.04
N ARG A 196 -26.04 11.50 0.93
CA ARG A 196 -25.90 11.03 2.33
C ARG A 196 -27.21 10.55 2.95
N HIS A 197 -28.35 11.01 2.43
CA HIS A 197 -29.68 10.69 2.93
C HIS A 197 -30.33 9.46 2.25
N PHE A 198 -29.55 8.53 1.68
CA PHE A 198 -30.08 7.36 0.97
C PHE A 198 -30.91 6.41 1.85
N ARG A 199 -30.63 6.38 3.17
CA ARG A 199 -31.38 5.60 4.16
C ARG A 199 -32.64 6.30 4.69
N HIS A 200 -32.78 7.60 4.47
CA HIS A 200 -33.89 8.38 5.02
C HIS A 200 -35.10 8.32 4.09
N VAL A 201 -36.24 7.81 4.59
CA VAL A 201 -37.47 7.55 3.80
C VAL A 201 -37.89 8.75 2.94
N LYS A 202 -38.15 9.92 3.55
CA LYS A 202 -38.59 11.13 2.82
C LYS A 202 -37.53 11.73 1.86
N LYS A 203 -36.23 11.55 2.14
CA LYS A 203 -35.13 12.17 1.37
C LYS A 203 -34.51 11.21 0.36
N ARG A 204 -34.90 9.94 0.35
CA ARG A 204 -34.40 8.90 -0.55
C ARG A 204 -34.65 9.24 -2.02
N ALA A 205 -35.80 9.81 -2.35
CA ALA A 205 -36.11 10.24 -3.72
C ALA A 205 -35.12 11.30 -4.23
N LYS A 206 -34.78 12.29 -3.38
CA LYS A 206 -33.78 13.31 -3.70
C LYS A 206 -32.38 12.70 -3.89
N ALA A 207 -32.01 11.73 -3.05
CA ALA A 207 -30.73 11.02 -3.17
C ALA A 207 -30.65 10.18 -4.46
N LYS A 208 -31.74 9.48 -4.85
CA LYS A 208 -31.82 8.77 -6.14
C LYS A 208 -31.67 9.73 -7.33
N LYS A 209 -32.39 10.86 -7.33
CA LYS A 209 -32.25 11.89 -8.38
C LYS A 209 -30.82 12.43 -8.47
N ALA A 210 -30.16 12.65 -7.33
CA ALA A 210 -28.77 13.08 -7.31
C ALA A 210 -27.81 12.05 -7.92
N LEU A 211 -28.02 10.74 -7.67
CA LEU A 211 -27.25 9.67 -8.29
C LEU A 211 -27.45 9.64 -9.81
N THR A 212 -28.71 9.70 -10.28
CA THR A 212 -29.01 9.77 -11.71
C THR A 212 -28.33 10.98 -12.35
N ARG A 213 -28.36 12.13 -11.66
CA ARG A 213 -27.70 13.35 -12.14
C ARG A 213 -26.18 13.20 -12.26
N LEU A 214 -25.52 12.55 -11.29
CA LEU A 214 -24.09 12.26 -11.38
C LEU A 214 -23.76 11.38 -12.60
N ARG A 215 -24.58 10.35 -12.87
CA ARG A 215 -24.43 9.51 -14.07
C ARG A 215 -24.57 10.33 -15.35
N THR A 216 -25.54 11.24 -15.40
CA THR A 216 -25.72 12.15 -16.54
C THR A 216 -24.50 13.07 -16.74
N ILE A 217 -23.97 13.66 -15.67
CA ILE A 217 -22.78 14.52 -15.73
C ILE A 217 -21.58 13.75 -16.24
N ALA A 218 -21.33 12.55 -15.69
CA ALA A 218 -20.23 11.70 -16.12
C ALA A 218 -20.32 11.35 -17.61
N ASN A 219 -21.50 10.91 -18.08
CA ASN A 219 -21.71 10.61 -19.51
C ASN A 219 -21.56 11.83 -20.42
N LYS A 220 -21.97 13.03 -19.97
CA LYS A 220 -21.75 14.27 -20.73
C LYS A 220 -20.25 14.58 -20.87
N LEU A 221 -19.48 14.45 -19.79
CA LEU A 221 -18.05 14.67 -19.81
C LEU A 221 -17.30 13.64 -20.67
N ILE A 222 -17.72 12.37 -20.64
CA ILE A 222 -17.17 11.32 -21.53
C ILE A 222 -17.38 11.72 -22.99
N ARG A 223 -18.61 12.07 -23.39
CA ARG A 223 -18.92 12.47 -24.77
C ARG A 223 -18.24 13.77 -25.19
N GLU A 224 -18.03 14.71 -24.27
CA GLU A 224 -17.28 15.93 -24.57
C GLU A 224 -15.80 15.63 -24.83
N LEU A 225 -15.19 14.80 -23.98
CA LEU A 225 -13.79 14.42 -24.13
C LEU A 225 -13.55 13.55 -25.36
N GLN A 226 -14.44 12.60 -25.65
CA GLN A 226 -14.36 11.78 -26.87
C GLN A 226 -14.39 12.61 -28.17
N ARG A 227 -15.04 13.78 -28.15
CA ARG A 227 -15.10 14.67 -29.32
C ARG A 227 -13.91 15.63 -29.43
N LYS A 228 -13.28 15.98 -28.30
CA LYS A 228 -12.21 16.99 -28.25
C LYS A 228 -10.80 16.39 -28.18
N LEU A 229 -10.67 15.12 -27.83
CA LEU A 229 -9.38 14.44 -27.79
C LEU A 229 -8.92 14.07 -29.21
N PRO A 230 -7.62 14.16 -29.51
CA PRO A 230 -7.05 13.63 -30.74
C PRO A 230 -7.35 12.13 -30.89
N THR A 231 -7.71 11.71 -32.11
CA THR A 231 -8.15 10.34 -32.42
C THR A 231 -7.14 9.29 -31.98
N HIS A 232 -5.84 9.54 -32.19
CA HIS A 232 -4.76 8.64 -31.81
C HIS A 232 -4.69 8.41 -30.28
N SER A 233 -4.69 9.48 -29.47
CA SER A 233 -4.68 9.35 -28.00
C SER A 233 -5.95 8.69 -27.45
N LEU A 234 -7.09 8.91 -28.10
CA LEU A 234 -8.36 8.29 -27.74
C LEU A 234 -8.29 6.78 -27.93
N PHE A 235 -7.89 6.30 -29.11
CA PHE A 235 -7.86 4.88 -29.45
C PHE A 235 -6.78 4.12 -28.68
N GLU A 236 -5.55 4.63 -28.64
CA GLU A 236 -4.44 3.85 -28.06
C GLU A 236 -4.44 3.85 -26.53
N THR A 237 -4.75 4.99 -25.91
CA THR A 237 -4.53 5.15 -24.47
C THR A 237 -5.83 5.11 -23.65
N TYR A 238 -6.90 5.75 -24.12
CA TYR A 238 -8.07 6.01 -23.28
C TYR A 238 -9.32 5.19 -23.64
N GLN A 239 -9.33 4.46 -24.76
CA GLN A 239 -10.51 3.71 -25.19
C GLN A 239 -10.96 2.68 -24.14
N LYS A 240 -10.00 1.92 -23.59
CA LYS A 240 -10.26 0.95 -22.51
C LYS A 240 -10.86 1.61 -21.28
N ASP A 241 -10.30 2.76 -20.87
CA ASP A 241 -10.77 3.55 -19.74
C ASP A 241 -12.19 4.07 -19.95
N PHE A 242 -12.51 4.62 -21.13
CA PHE A 242 -13.84 5.12 -21.44
C PHE A 242 -14.89 4.02 -21.45
N LEU A 243 -14.58 2.87 -22.06
CA LEU A 243 -15.47 1.69 -22.06
C LEU A 243 -15.71 1.21 -20.62
N PHE A 244 -14.65 1.12 -19.83
CA PHE A 244 -14.73 0.75 -18.42
C PHE A 244 -15.60 1.73 -17.62
N TYR A 245 -15.43 3.04 -17.81
CA TYR A 245 -16.28 4.04 -17.16
C TYR A 245 -17.75 3.93 -17.59
N GLN A 246 -18.02 3.66 -18.86
CA GLN A 246 -19.39 3.46 -19.34
C GLN A 246 -20.03 2.22 -18.72
N GLN A 247 -19.31 1.10 -18.61
CA GLN A 247 -19.76 -0.11 -17.92
C GLN A 247 -20.12 0.18 -16.46
N VAL A 248 -19.22 0.85 -15.72
CA VAL A 248 -19.46 1.23 -14.32
C VAL A 248 -20.67 2.16 -14.17
N LEU A 249 -20.91 3.07 -15.11
CA LEU A 249 -22.03 4.00 -15.05
C LEU A 249 -23.38 3.34 -15.39
N ALA A 250 -23.36 2.28 -16.20
CA ALA A 250 -24.54 1.51 -16.61
C ALA A 250 -25.02 0.51 -15.55
N GLN A 251 -24.14 0.12 -14.62
CA GLN A 251 -24.43 -0.93 -13.63
C GLN A 251 -25.67 -0.65 -12.76
N GLN A 252 -26.41 -1.72 -12.48
CA GLN A 252 -27.58 -1.75 -11.62
C GLN A 252 -27.28 -2.46 -10.29
N PRO A 253 -28.16 -2.33 -9.28
CA PRO A 253 -27.92 -2.92 -7.96
C PRO A 253 -27.82 -4.45 -7.92
N LYS A 254 -28.42 -5.16 -8.88
CA LYS A 254 -28.53 -6.63 -8.90
C LYS A 254 -27.69 -7.30 -9.98
N ASP A 255 -26.74 -6.59 -10.58
CA ASP A 255 -25.88 -7.14 -11.63
C ASP A 255 -24.89 -8.15 -11.02
N LYS A 256 -24.66 -9.28 -11.72
CA LYS A 256 -23.77 -10.35 -11.24
C LYS A 256 -22.31 -9.92 -11.16
N ASN A 257 -21.81 -9.23 -12.19
CA ASN A 257 -20.41 -8.82 -12.31
C ASN A 257 -20.25 -7.33 -12.03
N LYS A 258 -20.71 -6.90 -10.86
CA LYS A 258 -20.71 -5.48 -10.49
C LYS A 258 -19.30 -5.01 -10.14
N ILE A 259 -18.89 -3.88 -10.72
CA ILE A 259 -17.59 -3.29 -10.44
C ILE A 259 -17.68 -2.45 -9.16
N TYR A 260 -16.89 -2.82 -8.16
CA TYR A 260 -16.85 -2.14 -6.87
C TYR A 260 -15.73 -1.09 -6.78
N SER A 261 -14.70 -1.18 -7.61
CA SER A 261 -13.54 -0.29 -7.53
C SER A 261 -12.93 0.02 -8.91
N LEU A 262 -12.62 1.30 -9.17
CA LEU A 262 -12.01 1.74 -10.44
C LEU A 262 -10.50 1.49 -10.58
N HIS A 263 -9.86 0.93 -9.57
CA HIS A 263 -8.41 0.65 -9.59
C HIS A 263 -8.12 -0.83 -9.33
N GLU A 264 -9.13 -1.58 -8.91
CA GLU A 264 -9.06 -3.00 -8.57
C GLU A 264 -10.41 -3.58 -9.05
N PRO A 265 -10.58 -3.82 -10.36
CA PRO A 265 -11.86 -4.22 -10.94
C PRO A 265 -12.32 -5.61 -10.48
N ASP A 266 -11.38 -6.47 -10.09
CA ASP A 266 -11.61 -7.88 -9.73
C ASP A 266 -12.06 -8.07 -8.27
N VAL A 267 -12.21 -6.99 -7.51
CA VAL A 267 -12.70 -7.08 -6.12
C VAL A 267 -14.17 -7.46 -6.14
N TYR A 268 -14.51 -8.53 -5.41
CA TYR A 268 -15.89 -8.96 -5.18
C TYR A 268 -16.31 -8.69 -3.74
N VAL A 269 -17.63 -8.65 -3.50
CA VAL A 269 -18.21 -8.44 -2.18
C VAL A 269 -18.82 -9.75 -1.69
N ILE A 270 -18.35 -10.20 -0.52
CA ILE A 270 -18.95 -11.32 0.20
C ILE A 270 -19.95 -10.76 1.21
N ALA A 271 -21.20 -11.21 1.14
CA ALA A 271 -22.19 -10.87 2.14
C ALA A 271 -21.98 -11.76 3.38
N LYS A 272 -21.79 -11.15 4.56
CA LYS A 272 -21.73 -11.89 5.83
C LYS A 272 -23.01 -12.74 5.99
N GLY A 273 -22.87 -14.06 6.12
CA GLY A 273 -23.98 -15.00 6.34
C GLY A 273 -24.35 -15.91 5.17
N LYS A 274 -23.49 -16.03 4.16
CA LYS A 274 -23.53 -17.10 3.14
C LYS A 274 -22.13 -17.61 2.89
#